data_AF-A0A2W6ZDB3-F1
#
_entry.id   AF-A0A2W6ZDB3-F1
#
_cell.length_a   1.000
_cell.length_b   1.000
_cell.length_c   1.000
_cell.angle_alpha   90.00
_cell.angle_beta   90.00
_cell.angle_gamma   90.00
#
_symmetry.space_group_name_H-M   'P 1'
#
loop_
_entity.id
_entity.type
_entity.pdbx_description
1 polymer ?
#
loop_
_entity_poly.entity_id
_entity_poly.type
_entity_poly.pdbx_seq_one_letter_code
_entity_poly.pdbx_strand_id
1 'polypeptide(L)'
;MTAADLPPEIVEHYLAMRTLPDGRLIGIAPLLFHLTLHVDVHCDGYEDRYCYATFEAAEAAMNAWDGTGDPVGWHRHPLSGRRRDLATGREWIAR
;
A
#
# COMPACT_ATOMS: atom_id res chain seq x y z
N MET A 1 -11.41 -6.07 -10.57
CA MET A 1 -12.33 -5.39 -9.63
C MET A 1 -11.94 -3.93 -9.55
N THR A 2 -12.90 -3.04 -9.40
CA THR A 2 -12.72 -1.59 -9.34
C THR A 2 -13.30 -1.03 -8.04
N ALA A 3 -12.98 0.22 -7.71
CA ALA A 3 -13.56 0.86 -6.52
C ALA A 3 -15.10 0.94 -6.59
N ALA A 4 -15.69 0.97 -7.79
CA ALA A 4 -17.15 0.99 -7.95
C ALA A 4 -17.82 -0.35 -7.60
N ASP A 5 -17.04 -1.44 -7.53
CA ASP A 5 -17.54 -2.77 -7.18
C ASP A 5 -17.51 -3.01 -5.66
N LEU A 6 -16.94 -2.07 -4.89
CA LEU A 6 -16.84 -2.16 -3.43
C LEU A 6 -18.01 -1.44 -2.74
N PRO A 7 -18.47 -1.94 -1.57
CA PRO A 7 -19.35 -1.19 -0.70
C PRO A 7 -18.79 0.21 -0.38
N PRO A 8 -19.61 1.27 -0.38
CA PRO A 8 -19.15 2.65 -0.13
C PRO A 8 -18.38 2.80 1.17
N GLU A 9 -18.79 2.09 2.22
CA GLU A 9 -18.13 2.10 3.52
C GLU A 9 -16.68 1.63 3.45
N ILE A 10 -16.35 0.72 2.52
CA ILE A 10 -14.97 0.28 2.30
C ILE A 10 -14.19 1.36 1.56
N VAL A 11 -14.79 1.96 0.53
CA VAL A 11 -14.14 3.00 -0.27
C VAL A 11 -13.79 4.22 0.60
N GLU A 12 -14.68 4.61 1.51
CA GLU A 12 -14.48 5.74 2.44
C GLU A 12 -13.29 5.54 3.41
N HIS A 13 -12.82 4.31 3.63
CA HIS A 13 -11.62 4.06 4.43
C HIS A 13 -10.32 4.42 3.72
N TYR A 14 -10.36 4.65 2.41
CA TYR A 14 -9.19 4.95 1.60
C TYR A 14 -9.13 6.43 1.22
N LEU A 15 -7.95 7.02 1.39
CA LEU A 15 -7.68 8.41 0.99
C LEU A 15 -7.51 8.54 -0.53
N ALA A 16 -7.01 7.47 -1.16
CA ALA A 16 -6.81 7.38 -2.59
C ALA A 16 -6.89 5.91 -3.01
N MET A 17 -7.41 5.63 -4.21
CA MET A 17 -7.45 4.29 -4.79
C MET A 17 -7.20 4.37 -6.30
N ARG A 18 -6.60 3.32 -6.87
CA ARG A 18 -6.57 3.10 -8.32
C ARG A 18 -6.39 1.63 -8.66
N THR A 19 -6.69 1.28 -9.89
CA THR A 19 -6.40 -0.05 -10.42
C THR A 19 -5.01 -0.09 -11.05
N LEU A 20 -4.27 -1.17 -10.81
CA LEU A 20 -3.02 -1.50 -11.48
C LEU A 20 -3.27 -2.07 -12.89
N PRO A 21 -2.28 -2.06 -13.80
CA PRO A 21 -2.41 -2.67 -15.13
C PRO A 21 -2.82 -4.14 -15.14
N ASP A 22 -2.49 -4.89 -14.09
CA ASP A 22 -2.86 -6.30 -13.92
C ASP A 22 -4.26 -6.53 -13.33
N GLY A 23 -5.00 -5.45 -13.05
CA GLY A 23 -6.39 -5.50 -12.58
C GLY A 23 -6.55 -5.51 -11.05
N ARG A 24 -5.45 -5.57 -10.28
CA ARG A 24 -5.52 -5.44 -8.81
C ARG A 24 -5.90 -4.02 -8.42
N LEU A 25 -6.76 -3.90 -7.42
CA LEU A 25 -7.12 -2.62 -6.83
C LEU A 25 -6.13 -2.29 -5.69
N ILE A 26 -5.57 -1.09 -5.70
CA ILE A 26 -4.68 -0.61 -4.63
C ILE A 26 -5.27 0.64 -3.98
N GLY A 27 -4.99 0.83 -2.69
CA GLY A 27 -5.55 1.93 -1.92
C GLY A 27 -4.65 2.40 -0.79
N ILE A 28 -4.61 3.72 -0.54
CA ILE A 28 -3.89 4.31 0.59
C ILE A 28 -4.86 4.46 1.76
N ALA A 29 -4.54 3.86 2.90
CA ALA A 29 -5.31 3.98 4.13
C ALA A 29 -4.44 4.55 5.26
N PRO A 30 -4.98 5.40 6.14
CA PRO A 30 -4.28 5.83 7.33
C PRO A 30 -4.43 4.81 8.46
N LEU A 31 -3.34 4.53 9.16
CA LEU A 31 -3.35 3.91 10.47
C LEU A 31 -2.92 4.93 11.53
N LEU A 32 -3.04 4.57 12.81
CA LEU A 32 -2.85 5.51 13.93
C LEU A 32 -1.56 6.34 13.89
N PHE A 33 -0.48 5.83 13.27
CA PHE A 33 0.83 6.49 13.23
C PHE A 33 1.54 6.48 11.87
N HIS A 34 0.95 5.87 10.84
CA HIS A 34 1.60 5.70 9.54
C HIS A 34 0.55 5.48 8.44
N LEU A 35 0.98 5.54 7.19
CA LEU A 35 0.14 5.27 6.03
C LEU A 35 0.44 3.89 5.48
N THR A 36 -0.56 3.24 4.89
CA THR A 36 -0.41 1.94 4.23
C THR A 36 -0.91 1.99 2.81
N LEU A 37 -0.14 1.43 1.87
CA LEU A 37 -0.62 1.10 0.53
C LEU A 37 -1.08 -0.36 0.56
N HIS A 38 -2.39 -0.58 0.58
CA HIS A 38 -3.00 -1.91 0.48
C HIS A 38 -3.00 -2.39 -0.97
N VAL A 39 -2.77 -3.67 -1.15
CA VAL A 39 -2.67 -4.34 -2.45
C VAL A 39 -3.74 -5.41 -2.55
N ASP A 40 -4.38 -5.45 -3.71
CA ASP A 40 -5.49 -6.35 -4.03
C ASP A 40 -6.66 -6.16 -3.04
N VAL A 41 -7.22 -4.94 -3.02
CA VAL A 41 -8.35 -4.59 -2.16
C VAL A 41 -9.64 -5.23 -2.67
N HIS A 42 -10.37 -5.89 -1.78
CA HIS A 42 -11.65 -6.54 -2.03
C HIS A 42 -12.62 -6.35 -0.84
N CYS A 43 -13.83 -6.91 -0.93
CA CYS A 43 -14.87 -6.73 0.10
C CYS A 43 -14.49 -7.23 1.50
N ASP A 44 -13.61 -8.23 1.57
CA ASP A 44 -13.19 -8.85 2.84
C ASP A 44 -11.87 -8.25 3.37
N GLY A 45 -11.25 -7.32 2.65
CA GLY A 45 -10.00 -6.68 3.05
C GLY A 45 -9.01 -6.47 1.90
N TYR A 46 -7.79 -6.94 2.09
CA TYR A 46 -6.67 -6.81 1.15
C TYR A 46 -5.66 -7.94 1.39
N GLU A 47 -4.90 -8.30 0.36
CA GLU A 47 -3.93 -9.41 0.42
C GLU A 47 -2.55 -8.99 0.95
N ASP A 48 -2.12 -7.76 0.68
CA ASP A 48 -0.81 -7.28 1.12
C ASP A 48 -0.81 -5.77 1.43
N ARG A 49 0.22 -5.28 2.13
CA ARG A 49 0.40 -3.85 2.35
C ARG A 49 1.83 -3.41 2.54
N TYR A 50 2.13 -2.20 2.10
CA TYR A 50 3.41 -1.52 2.36
C TYR A 50 3.18 -0.31 3.26
N CYS A 51 4.01 -0.15 4.30
CA CYS A 51 3.92 0.97 5.24
C CYS A 51 4.85 2.12 4.86
N TYR A 52 4.33 3.34 4.96
CA TYR A 52 4.98 4.60 4.61
C TYR A 52 4.94 5.58 5.78
N ALA A 53 5.99 6.40 5.88
CA ALA A 53 6.12 7.41 6.92
C ALA A 53 5.22 8.63 6.67
N THR A 54 4.93 8.95 5.41
CA THR A 54 4.09 10.09 5.02
C THR A 54 3.13 9.73 3.90
N PHE A 55 2.09 10.55 3.73
CA PHE A 55 1.12 10.39 2.65
C PHE A 55 1.76 10.62 1.28
N GLU A 56 2.61 11.63 1.15
CA GLU A 56 3.29 11.99 -0.10
C GLU A 56 4.17 10.83 -0.60
N ALA A 57 4.84 10.11 0.32
CA ALA A 57 5.63 8.94 -0.04
C ALA A 57 4.74 7.78 -0.53
N ALA A 58 3.59 7.55 0.12
CA ALA A 58 2.63 6.53 -0.29
C ALA A 58 1.98 6.87 -1.63
N GLU A 59 1.60 8.12 -1.85
CA GLU A 59 0.99 8.61 -3.09
C GLU A 59 1.98 8.55 -4.26
N ALA A 60 3.22 9.00 -4.06
CA ALA A 60 4.27 8.88 -5.07
C ALA A 60 4.50 7.41 -5.46
N ALA A 61 4.52 6.51 -4.48
CA ALA A 61 4.65 5.08 -4.72
C ALA A 61 3.44 4.50 -5.46
N MET A 62 2.22 4.83 -5.04
CA MET A 62 0.98 4.42 -5.70
C MET A 62 0.96 4.87 -7.16
N ASN A 63 1.37 6.10 -7.45
CA ASN A 63 1.33 6.66 -8.81
C ASN A 63 2.40 6.04 -9.72
N ALA A 64 3.59 5.74 -9.20
CA ALA A 64 4.69 5.22 -10.00
C ALA A 64 4.66 3.69 -10.19
N TRP A 65 4.08 2.94 -9.25
CA TRP A 65 4.18 1.48 -9.23
C TRP A 65 3.26 0.80 -10.25
N ASP A 66 3.78 -0.13 -11.04
CA ASP A 66 3.01 -0.86 -12.05
C ASP A 66 2.45 -2.21 -11.55
N GLY A 67 2.71 -2.56 -10.30
CA GLY A 67 2.34 -3.85 -9.71
C GLY A 67 3.45 -4.89 -9.74
N THR A 68 4.56 -4.63 -10.42
CA THR A 68 5.70 -5.54 -10.49
C THR A 68 6.69 -5.25 -9.36
N GLY A 69 7.14 -6.31 -8.67
CA GLY A 69 8.06 -6.17 -7.53
C GLY A 69 7.46 -5.35 -6.39
N ASP A 70 8.33 -4.74 -5.58
CA ASP A 70 7.88 -3.86 -4.50
C ASP A 70 7.70 -2.42 -5.02
N PRO A 71 6.70 -1.67 -4.52
CA PRO A 71 6.68 -0.22 -4.69
C PRO A 71 7.91 0.41 -4.01
N VAL A 72 8.27 1.65 -4.38
CA VAL A 72 9.40 2.37 -3.77
C VAL A 72 8.93 3.15 -2.53
N GLY A 73 9.83 3.49 -1.61
CA GLY A 73 9.58 4.45 -0.52
C GLY A 73 8.97 3.87 0.76
N TRP A 74 8.66 2.57 0.79
CA TRP A 74 8.18 1.92 2.02
C TRP A 74 9.34 1.68 3.00
N HIS A 75 8.99 1.59 4.29
CA HIS A 75 9.94 1.27 5.37
C HIS A 75 9.58 0.00 6.13
N ARG A 76 8.36 -0.53 5.97
CA ARG A 76 7.97 -1.83 6.49
C ARG A 76 7.01 -2.56 5.54
N HIS A 77 7.27 -3.84 5.33
CA HIS A 77 6.40 -4.78 4.62
C HIS A 77 5.97 -5.87 5.62
N PRO A 78 4.76 -5.78 6.21
CA PRO A 78 4.35 -6.66 7.31
C PRO A 78 4.29 -8.14 6.94
N LEU A 79 3.89 -8.48 5.72
CA LEU A 79 3.71 -9.87 5.28
C LEU A 79 5.03 -10.65 5.26
N SER A 80 6.09 -10.04 4.74
CA SER A 80 7.43 -10.66 4.70
C SER A 80 8.28 -10.40 5.95
N GLY A 81 7.85 -9.47 6.81
CA GLY A 81 8.66 -8.97 7.93
C GLY A 81 9.83 -8.06 7.53
N ARG A 82 9.96 -7.71 6.25
CA ARG A 82 11.02 -6.82 5.76
C ARG A 82 10.84 -5.40 6.27
N ARG A 83 11.96 -4.75 6.53
CA ARG A 83 12.08 -3.37 6.98
C ARG A 83 13.20 -2.69 6.22
N ARG A 84 13.02 -1.41 5.95
CA ARG A 84 13.99 -0.58 5.25
C ARG A 84 14.22 0.70 6.03
N ASP A 85 15.49 1.04 6.21
CA ASP A 85 15.90 2.33 6.77
C ASP A 85 15.81 3.38 5.65
N LEU A 86 14.99 4.41 5.87
CA LEU A 86 14.71 5.41 4.84
C LEU A 86 15.90 6.33 4.54
N ALA A 87 16.86 6.45 5.46
CA ALA A 87 18.03 7.31 5.27
C ALA A 87 19.17 6.59 4.51
N THR A 88 19.32 5.29 4.76
CA THR A 88 20.45 4.48 4.24
C THR A 88 20.04 3.50 3.15
N GLY A 89 18.74 3.22 3.00
CA GLY A 89 18.23 2.18 2.11
C GLY A 89 18.51 0.75 2.58
N ARG A 90 19.18 0.57 3.72
CA ARG A 90 19.50 -0.75 4.26
C ARG A 90 18.22 -1.51 4.55
N GLU A 91 18.18 -2.76 4.12
CA GLU A 91 17.04 -3.65 4.34
C GLU A 91 17.41 -4.79 5.29
N TRP A 92 16.45 -5.20 6.12
CA TRP A 92 16.56 -6.35 7.01
C TRP A 92 15.20 -7.01 7.26
N ILE A 93 15.20 -8.27 7.69
CA ILE A 93 14.01 -8.98 8.15
C ILE A 93 14.01 -8.97 9.68
N ALA A 94 12.97 -8.42 10.28
CA ALA A 94 12.77 -8.50 11.72
C ALA A 94 12.09 -9.85 12.05
N ARG A 95 12.73 -10.63 12.93
CA ARG A 95 12.15 -11.86 13.50
C ARG A 95 11.04 -11.54 14.48
#